data_AF-A0A2V1CUD9-F1
#
_entry.id   AF-A0A2V1CUD9-F1
#
_cell.length_a   1.000
_cell.length_b   1.000
_cell.length_c   1.000
_cell.angle_alpha   90.00
_cell.angle_beta   90.00
_cell.angle_gamma   90.00
#
_symmetry.space_group_name_H-M   'P 1'
#
loop_
_entity.id
_entity.type
_entity.pdbx_description
1 polymer ?
#
loop_
_entity_poly.entity_id
_entity_poly.type
_entity_poly.pdbx_seq_one_letter_code
_entity_poly.pdbx_strand_id
1 'polypeptide(L)'
;MEGINILVPATPMVMVQRMRDVAAPPSTTAPSNAGIIQYMSPNDEMTPSSMNHSCKPQYKFVNSKKPSKKKNPATRASIRRHARRETDTRLKWNRYATTSTDQPPRVTLFTDPSVPLSLGLSTALSTFRYPLDMRPGTHALLEQYLTHATNRMYPLRSCFKTSPFRSPQWFHFAVNDAAMLHGVLFAGAVYSALLQGKRETPDTMYHENEAISIVQKRLETSDSKIDDAILGTISCNIGESRALEPAHARHPADDTSKREHVKSSLLSSSKATSASFPVSQLLPVLTQNRVDVTGAIDYAKRPYLDFERLTTESIWSSLPLEILHQTATEMTELLNISEVHPSLVPTMNNLAYFTLAIEENKTKRAGFFDPIMFAEDLHWIEHNLLSFPTTLAPDTPETNLNKALRFGALLYTKSTLQEFPNSMTGPSILLARLQESLSEIEISVSVTPLLAWLSLIGGLLSIGEGRQWFVARLGMLRVTNRATSFVELAGGVNRLLCLRSVFGNACEDVWLDIVNNAGSMCAQDP
;
A
#
# COMPACT_ATOMS: atom_id res chain seq x y z
N MET A 1 -19.15 -6.75 32.69
CA MET A 1 -18.65 -5.75 31.72
C MET A 1 -17.49 -6.41 30.99
N GLU A 2 -17.78 -7.16 29.93
CA GLU A 2 -16.75 -7.77 29.09
C GLU A 2 -16.51 -6.83 27.91
N GLY A 3 -15.38 -6.12 27.94
CA GLY A 3 -14.91 -5.37 26.79
C GLY A 3 -14.59 -6.33 25.66
N ILE A 4 -15.16 -6.08 24.48
CA ILE A 4 -14.79 -6.79 23.26
C ILE A 4 -13.36 -6.33 22.94
N ASN A 5 -12.37 -7.10 23.38
CA ASN A 5 -11.01 -7.00 22.87
C ASN A 5 -11.08 -7.44 21.41
N ILE A 6 -10.91 -6.51 20.48
CA ILE A 6 -10.47 -6.84 19.13
C ILE A 6 -9.05 -7.39 19.30
N LEU A 7 -8.95 -8.72 19.42
CA LEU A 7 -7.72 -9.43 19.19
C LEU A 7 -7.34 -9.17 17.73
N VAL A 8 -6.58 -8.09 17.50
CA VAL A 8 -5.62 -8.07 16.40
C VAL A 8 -4.75 -9.28 16.68
N PRO A 9 -4.81 -10.35 15.87
CA PRO A 9 -4.01 -11.51 16.17
C PRO A 9 -2.56 -11.05 16.26
N ALA A 10 -1.86 -11.44 17.33
CA ALA A 10 -0.42 -11.24 17.52
C ALA A 10 0.42 -12.02 16.48
N THR A 11 -0.17 -12.34 15.33
CA THR A 11 0.54 -12.67 14.11
C THR A 11 1.27 -11.42 13.65
N PRO A 12 2.57 -11.49 13.34
CA PRO A 12 3.29 -10.35 12.78
C PRO A 12 2.50 -9.83 11.58
N MET A 13 2.42 -8.51 11.44
CA MET A 13 1.90 -7.86 10.26
C MET A 13 2.71 -8.40 9.07
N VAL A 14 2.18 -9.37 8.33
CA VAL A 14 2.92 -9.96 7.21
C VAL A 14 2.75 -9.03 6.02
N MET A 15 3.77 -8.20 5.83
CA MET A 15 3.85 -7.19 4.78
C MET A 15 4.63 -7.75 3.58
N VAL A 16 4.23 -7.42 2.35
CA VAL A 16 4.89 -7.88 1.11
C VAL A 16 5.62 -6.78 0.33
N GLN A 17 6.94 -6.90 0.26
CA GLN A 17 7.84 -5.87 -0.27
C GLN A 17 7.84 -5.85 -1.81
N ARG A 18 7.24 -4.80 -2.40
CA ARG A 18 7.34 -4.53 -3.84
C ARG A 18 8.54 -3.61 -4.12
N MET A 19 9.68 -4.18 -4.53
CA MET A 19 10.77 -3.40 -5.13
C MET A 19 10.86 -3.66 -6.63
N ARG A 20 10.97 -2.56 -7.39
CA ARG A 20 11.73 -2.45 -8.65
C ARG A 20 13.00 -1.69 -8.29
N ASP A 21 14.16 -2.20 -8.69
CA ASP A 21 15.44 -1.49 -8.54
C ASP A 21 15.43 -0.22 -9.39
N VAL A 22 15.22 0.93 -8.74
CA VAL A 22 15.57 2.24 -9.29
C VAL A 22 16.82 2.69 -8.55
N ALA A 23 17.98 2.47 -9.17
CA ALA A 23 19.24 2.98 -8.65
C ALA A 23 19.21 4.51 -8.68
N ALA A 24 19.25 5.15 -7.51
CA ALA A 24 19.58 6.56 -7.40
C ALA A 24 21.07 6.75 -7.77
N PRO A 25 21.43 7.75 -8.59
CA PRO A 25 22.83 8.06 -8.84
C PRO A 25 23.47 8.62 -7.56
N PRO A 26 24.72 8.26 -7.24
CA PRO A 26 25.42 8.83 -6.10
C PRO A 26 25.67 10.34 -6.32
N SER A 27 25.25 11.15 -5.35
CA SER A 27 25.62 12.56 -5.24
C SER A 27 27.12 12.68 -4.98
N THR A 28 27.86 13.09 -5.99
CA THR A 28 29.27 13.49 -5.85
C THR A 28 29.33 15.01 -5.77
N THR A 29 29.33 15.52 -4.55
CA THR A 29 29.80 16.88 -4.24
C THR A 29 31.08 16.75 -3.43
N ALA A 30 32.22 16.78 -4.13
CA ALA A 30 33.51 17.09 -3.53
C ALA A 30 33.91 18.49 -4.05
N PRO A 31 34.26 19.45 -3.17
CA PRO A 31 34.69 20.76 -3.59
C PRO A 31 36.16 20.74 -4.03
N SER A 32 36.42 21.47 -5.12
CA SER A 32 37.75 21.74 -5.68
C SER A 32 38.45 22.91 -4.99
N ASN A 33 39.77 22.82 -4.96
CA ASN A 33 40.81 23.86 -4.85
C ASN A 33 41.36 24.18 -3.45
N ALA A 34 42.63 23.83 -3.22
CA ALA A 34 43.74 24.79 -3.24
C ALA A 34 45.09 24.06 -3.37
N GLY A 35 46.01 24.64 -4.15
CA GLY A 35 47.18 23.96 -4.69
C GLY A 35 48.42 23.91 -3.80
N ILE A 36 49.33 23.02 -4.16
CA ILE A 36 50.77 23.12 -3.91
C ILE A 36 51.50 22.65 -5.17
N ILE A 37 52.38 23.52 -5.65
CA ILE A 37 53.35 23.30 -6.72
C ILE A 37 54.49 22.46 -6.15
N GLN A 38 54.84 21.32 -6.75
CA GLN A 38 56.18 20.77 -6.61
C GLN A 38 56.62 19.94 -7.83
N TYR A 39 57.83 20.30 -8.27
CA TYR A 39 58.69 19.87 -9.37
C TYR A 39 58.61 18.41 -9.86
N MET A 40 58.67 18.25 -11.18
CA MET A 40 59.17 17.03 -11.84
C MET A 40 60.69 17.11 -12.04
N SER A 41 61.38 15.99 -11.85
CA SER A 41 62.56 15.63 -12.64
C SER A 41 62.62 14.11 -12.88
N PRO A 42 63.27 13.66 -13.98
CA PRO A 42 63.03 12.37 -14.61
C PRO A 42 64.12 11.32 -14.31
N ASN A 43 63.82 10.09 -14.75
CA ASN A 43 64.66 8.89 -14.89
C ASN A 43 64.80 7.98 -13.66
N ASP A 44 64.25 6.77 -13.75
CA ASP A 44 65.08 5.57 -13.92
C ASP A 44 64.27 4.32 -14.33
N GLU A 45 64.95 3.47 -15.09
CA GLU A 45 64.46 2.31 -15.83
C GLU A 45 64.19 1.05 -14.98
N MET A 46 63.28 0.23 -15.51
CA MET A 46 63.21 -1.25 -15.47
C MET A 46 63.68 -2.04 -14.23
N THR A 47 62.77 -2.82 -13.64
CA THR A 47 62.70 -4.30 -13.86
C THR A 47 61.48 -4.94 -13.14
N PRO A 48 61.05 -6.16 -13.55
CA PRO A 48 59.73 -6.71 -13.27
C PRO A 48 59.75 -7.82 -12.20
N SER A 49 58.69 -7.93 -11.40
CA SER A 49 58.04 -9.19 -10.99
C SER A 49 57.26 -9.03 -9.68
N SER A 50 55.95 -9.29 -9.73
CA SER A 50 55.21 -10.06 -8.71
C SER A 50 53.73 -10.03 -9.06
N MET A 51 53.26 -11.16 -9.59
CA MET A 51 51.85 -11.43 -9.89
C MET A 51 51.05 -11.55 -8.59
N ASN A 52 49.99 -10.76 -8.46
CA ASN A 52 48.81 -11.13 -7.70
C ASN A 52 47.59 -10.40 -8.28
N HIS A 53 47.12 -10.89 -9.43
CA HIS A 53 45.83 -10.47 -9.99
C HIS A 53 44.71 -11.10 -9.17
N SER A 54 44.17 -10.32 -8.23
CA SER A 54 42.78 -10.53 -7.80
C SER A 54 41.89 -10.34 -9.02
N CYS A 55 41.28 -11.45 -9.49
CA CYS A 55 40.34 -11.42 -10.60
C CYS A 55 39.04 -10.78 -10.10
N LYS A 56 39.00 -9.44 -10.07
CA LYS A 56 37.75 -8.71 -9.87
C LYS A 56 36.85 -9.03 -11.06
N PRO A 57 35.61 -9.51 -10.85
CA PRO A 57 34.69 -9.77 -11.95
C PRO A 57 34.46 -8.47 -12.73
N GLN A 58 34.90 -8.46 -13.98
CA GLN A 58 34.75 -7.31 -14.86
C GLN A 58 33.32 -7.30 -15.40
N TYR A 59 32.40 -6.66 -14.67
CA TYR A 59 31.04 -6.45 -15.15
C TYR A 59 31.05 -5.42 -16.29
N LYS A 60 30.59 -5.84 -17.48
CA LYS A 60 30.34 -4.93 -18.61
C LYS A 60 28.85 -4.65 -18.69
N PHE A 61 28.46 -3.40 -18.38
CA PHE A 61 27.10 -2.92 -18.58
C PHE A 61 26.86 -2.59 -20.05
N VAL A 62 25.78 -3.13 -20.62
CA VAL A 62 25.37 -2.85 -22.00
C VAL A 62 24.30 -1.76 -21.98
N ASN A 63 24.68 -0.54 -22.32
CA ASN A 63 23.74 0.57 -22.43
C ASN A 63 22.97 0.47 -23.76
N SER A 64 21.66 0.23 -23.69
CA SER A 64 20.76 0.01 -24.83
C SER A 64 20.17 1.29 -25.44
N LYS A 65 20.51 2.48 -24.92
CA LYS A 65 19.85 3.74 -25.30
C LYS A 65 20.30 4.36 -26.65
N LYS A 66 21.13 3.71 -27.47
CA LYS A 66 21.50 4.19 -28.82
C LYS A 66 21.31 3.10 -29.88
N PRO A 67 20.21 3.12 -30.67
CA PRO A 67 19.85 2.03 -31.58
C PRO A 67 20.71 1.98 -32.87
N SER A 68 21.68 2.88 -33.07
CA SER A 68 22.42 3.01 -34.32
C SER A 68 23.72 2.18 -34.43
N LYS A 69 24.16 1.47 -33.39
CA LYS A 69 25.31 0.56 -33.50
C LYS A 69 24.86 -0.86 -33.83
N LYS A 70 25.30 -1.38 -34.99
CA LYS A 70 25.15 -2.80 -35.40
C LYS A 70 25.47 -3.69 -34.20
N LYS A 71 24.48 -4.47 -33.76
CA LYS A 71 24.53 -5.29 -32.55
C LYS A 71 25.76 -6.22 -32.61
N ASN A 72 26.72 -6.02 -31.70
CA ASN A 72 27.93 -6.83 -31.65
C ASN A 72 27.54 -8.31 -31.36
N PRO A 73 27.79 -9.25 -32.29
CA PRO A 73 27.43 -10.66 -32.11
C PRO A 73 28.15 -11.30 -30.92
N ALA A 74 29.36 -10.83 -30.56
CA ALA A 74 30.10 -11.32 -29.41
C ALA A 74 29.40 -10.97 -28.08
N THR A 75 28.81 -9.78 -27.97
CA THR A 75 28.03 -9.37 -26.78
C THR A 75 26.78 -10.23 -26.64
N ARG A 76 26.07 -10.53 -27.73
CA ARG A 76 24.89 -11.43 -27.70
C ARG A 76 25.27 -12.86 -27.33
N ALA A 77 26.40 -13.36 -27.83
CA ALA A 77 26.92 -14.67 -27.46
C ALA A 77 27.27 -14.73 -25.96
N SER A 78 27.89 -13.66 -25.42
CA SER A 78 28.20 -13.55 -24.00
C SER A 78 26.95 -13.53 -23.12
N ILE A 79 25.91 -12.75 -23.50
CA ILE A 79 24.63 -12.71 -22.77
C ILE A 79 23.94 -14.08 -22.82
N ARG A 80 23.89 -14.73 -23.99
CA ARG A 80 23.31 -16.09 -24.12
C ARG A 80 24.06 -17.13 -23.30
N ARG A 81 25.40 -17.04 -23.25
CA ARG A 81 26.25 -17.92 -22.43
C ARG A 81 26.00 -17.70 -20.93
N HIS A 82 25.83 -16.45 -20.49
CA HIS A 82 25.50 -16.13 -19.10
C HIS A 82 24.12 -16.65 -18.72
N ALA A 83 23.09 -16.35 -19.52
CA ALA A 83 21.73 -16.81 -19.28
C ALA A 83 21.64 -18.34 -19.23
N ARG A 84 22.34 -19.05 -20.12
CA ARG A 84 22.43 -20.53 -20.08
C ARG A 84 23.12 -21.04 -18.82
N ARG A 85 24.25 -20.45 -18.41
CA ARG A 85 24.94 -20.82 -17.16
C ARG A 85 24.06 -20.60 -15.94
N GLU A 86 23.28 -19.53 -15.92
CA GLU A 86 22.36 -19.22 -14.82
C GLU A 86 21.23 -20.27 -14.71
N THR A 87 20.62 -20.63 -15.84
CA THR A 87 19.64 -21.74 -15.89
C THR A 87 20.26 -23.08 -15.46
N ASP A 88 21.48 -23.40 -15.89
CA ASP A 88 22.17 -24.63 -15.49
C ASP A 88 22.52 -24.64 -14.00
N THR A 89 22.91 -23.49 -13.44
CA THR A 89 23.23 -23.35 -12.01
C THR A 89 21.97 -23.53 -11.16
N ARG A 90 20.84 -22.97 -11.60
CA ARG A 90 19.53 -23.12 -10.95
C ARG A 90 19.02 -24.56 -10.99
N LEU A 91 19.19 -25.25 -12.12
CA LEU A 91 18.84 -26.67 -12.27
C LEU A 91 19.75 -27.61 -11.46
N LYS A 92 21.02 -27.23 -11.25
CA LYS A 92 21.94 -27.97 -10.36
C LYS A 92 21.57 -27.76 -8.89
N TRP A 93 21.25 -26.53 -8.48
CA TRP A 93 20.85 -26.23 -7.10
C TRP A 93 19.58 -26.98 -6.70
N ASN A 94 18.60 -27.08 -7.60
CA ASN A 94 17.39 -27.89 -7.37
C ASN A 94 17.67 -29.41 -7.24
N ARG A 95 18.74 -29.92 -7.86
CA ARG A 95 19.16 -31.33 -7.74
C ARG A 95 19.90 -31.61 -6.42
N TYR A 96 20.71 -30.67 -5.94
CA TYR A 96 21.37 -30.81 -4.65
C TYR A 96 20.40 -30.66 -3.47
N ALA A 97 19.33 -29.88 -3.63
CA ALA A 97 18.26 -29.77 -2.63
C ALA A 97 17.44 -31.07 -2.44
N THR A 98 17.52 -32.03 -3.37
CA THR A 98 16.76 -33.29 -3.32
C THR A 98 17.57 -34.50 -2.84
N THR A 99 18.86 -34.37 -2.52
CA THR A 99 19.74 -35.53 -2.19
C THR A 99 20.58 -35.43 -0.92
N SER A 100 20.33 -34.46 -0.03
CA SER A 100 21.07 -34.37 1.25
C SER A 100 20.31 -35.06 2.40
N THR A 101 20.60 -36.34 2.61
CA THR A 101 20.23 -37.10 3.80
C THR A 101 21.35 -36.97 4.83
N ASP A 102 21.26 -35.98 5.72
CA ASP A 102 21.99 -35.97 6.99
C ASP A 102 21.26 -35.04 7.97
N GLN A 103 20.70 -35.62 9.03
CA GLN A 103 19.91 -34.92 10.07
C GLN A 103 20.80 -34.38 11.20
N PRO A 104 20.73 -33.09 11.54
CA PRO A 104 21.11 -32.56 12.84
C PRO A 104 19.90 -32.58 13.81
N PRO A 105 20.12 -32.42 15.14
CA PRO A 105 19.16 -32.86 16.15
C PRO A 105 17.87 -32.04 16.12
N ARG A 106 16.78 -32.78 16.28
CA ARG A 106 15.38 -32.39 16.27
C ARG A 106 15.11 -31.27 17.28
N VAL A 107 15.16 -30.02 16.83
CA VAL A 107 14.38 -28.94 17.45
C VAL A 107 12.96 -29.15 16.97
N THR A 108 12.02 -29.30 17.90
CA THR A 108 10.58 -29.39 17.63
C THR A 108 10.10 -28.10 16.98
N LEU A 109 10.23 -28.03 15.66
CA LEU A 109 9.60 -27.03 14.81
C LEU A 109 8.09 -27.21 14.91
N PHE A 110 7.43 -26.08 15.14
CA PHE A 110 5.99 -25.91 15.01
C PHE A 110 5.48 -26.71 13.82
N THR A 111 4.53 -27.60 14.11
CA THR A 111 3.71 -28.27 13.12
C THR A 111 3.25 -27.25 12.08
N ASP A 112 3.54 -27.54 10.81
CA ASP A 112 2.94 -26.91 9.65
C ASP A 112 1.45 -26.65 9.97
N PRO A 113 0.94 -25.41 9.90
CA PRO A 113 -0.47 -25.19 10.12
C PRO A 113 -1.21 -25.90 8.99
N SER A 114 -1.67 -27.12 9.29
CA SER A 114 -2.53 -27.90 8.42
C SER A 114 -3.76 -27.04 8.16
N VAL A 115 -3.77 -26.40 6.99
CA VAL A 115 -4.95 -25.71 6.48
C VAL A 115 -6.07 -26.75 6.51
N PRO A 116 -7.20 -26.49 7.20
CA PRO A 116 -8.30 -27.44 7.23
C PRO A 116 -8.72 -27.76 5.80
N LEU A 117 -8.62 -29.04 5.39
CA LEU A 117 -9.23 -29.54 4.16
C LEU A 117 -10.75 -29.55 4.39
N SER A 118 -11.44 -28.42 4.23
CA SER A 118 -12.90 -28.36 4.44
C SER A 118 -13.74 -28.27 3.17
N LEU A 119 -13.14 -28.18 1.97
CA LEU A 119 -13.86 -28.37 0.70
C LEU A 119 -13.74 -29.78 0.08
N GLY A 120 -13.43 -30.79 0.90
CA GLY A 120 -13.24 -32.19 0.47
C GLY A 120 -14.48 -33.09 0.51
N LEU A 121 -15.63 -32.62 1.00
CA LEU A 121 -16.90 -33.33 0.87
C LEU A 121 -17.67 -32.80 -0.34
N SER A 122 -18.29 -33.70 -1.10
CA SER A 122 -19.08 -33.40 -2.31
C SER A 122 -20.26 -32.48 -1.97
N THR A 123 -19.99 -31.18 -1.88
CA THR A 123 -20.96 -30.12 -1.69
C THR A 123 -21.55 -29.74 -3.04
N ALA A 124 -22.64 -28.96 -3.07
CA ALA A 124 -23.20 -28.41 -4.31
C ALA A 124 -22.16 -27.65 -5.17
N LEU A 125 -21.03 -27.26 -4.58
CA LEU A 125 -19.89 -26.65 -5.26
C LEU A 125 -19.06 -27.64 -6.09
N SER A 126 -19.14 -28.96 -5.90
CA SER A 126 -18.44 -29.95 -6.74
C SER A 126 -19.20 -30.30 -8.02
N THR A 127 -20.52 -30.11 -8.03
CA THR A 127 -21.38 -30.34 -9.21
C THR A 127 -21.65 -29.06 -10.02
N PHE A 128 -21.25 -27.90 -9.50
CA PHE A 128 -21.39 -26.62 -10.19
C PHE A 128 -20.46 -26.56 -11.42
N ARG A 129 -20.99 -26.06 -12.55
CA ARG A 129 -20.20 -25.85 -13.77
C ARG A 129 -19.51 -24.49 -13.71
N TYR A 130 -18.27 -24.48 -13.24
CA TYR A 130 -17.45 -23.27 -13.25
C TYR A 130 -16.97 -22.92 -14.67
N PRO A 131 -16.67 -21.65 -14.94
CA PRO A 131 -16.06 -21.20 -16.19
C PRO A 131 -14.59 -21.65 -16.34
N LEU A 132 -14.02 -22.30 -15.31
CA LEU A 132 -12.65 -22.80 -15.24
C LEU A 132 -12.64 -24.26 -14.78
N ASP A 133 -11.59 -25.00 -15.16
CA ASP A 133 -11.33 -26.34 -14.64
C ASP A 133 -10.92 -26.27 -13.16
N MET A 134 -11.84 -26.66 -12.26
CA MET A 134 -11.63 -26.56 -10.83
C MET A 134 -10.89 -27.79 -10.28
N ARG A 135 -9.56 -27.68 -10.26
CA ARG A 135 -8.68 -28.68 -9.63
C ARG A 135 -8.70 -28.55 -8.11
N PRO A 136 -8.24 -29.55 -7.35
CA PRO A 136 -8.17 -29.47 -5.88
C PRO A 136 -7.45 -28.22 -5.37
N GLY A 137 -6.35 -27.82 -6.01
CA GLY A 137 -5.64 -26.58 -5.67
C GLY A 137 -6.48 -25.32 -5.89
N THR A 138 -7.24 -25.26 -6.99
CA THR A 138 -8.12 -24.13 -7.31
C THR A 138 -9.28 -24.03 -6.32
N HIS A 139 -9.86 -25.16 -5.92
CA HIS A 139 -10.87 -25.20 -4.84
C HIS A 139 -10.31 -24.68 -3.52
N ALA A 140 -9.07 -25.04 -3.16
CA ALA A 140 -8.43 -24.55 -1.95
C ALA A 140 -8.22 -23.02 -1.99
N LEU A 141 -7.86 -22.45 -3.15
CA LEU A 141 -7.75 -20.99 -3.30
C LEU A 141 -9.11 -20.29 -3.15
N LEU A 142 -10.18 -20.86 -3.70
CA LEU A 142 -11.53 -20.34 -3.55
C LEU A 142 -12.00 -20.41 -2.08
N GLU A 143 -11.70 -21.52 -1.39
CA GLU A 143 -11.91 -21.67 0.06
C GLU A 143 -11.22 -20.56 0.84
N GLN A 144 -9.93 -20.34 0.52
CA GLN A 144 -9.10 -19.35 1.19
C GLN A 144 -9.65 -17.94 1.00
N TYR A 145 -10.12 -17.62 -0.21
CA TYR A 145 -10.77 -16.35 -0.49
C TYR A 145 -12.02 -16.14 0.37
N LEU A 146 -12.96 -17.09 0.31
CA LEU A 146 -14.26 -17.00 0.98
C LEU A 146 -14.13 -16.99 2.50
N THR A 147 -13.16 -17.74 3.03
CA THR A 147 -12.98 -17.92 4.46
C THR A 147 -12.15 -16.80 5.07
N HIS A 148 -11.09 -16.35 4.38
CA HIS A 148 -10.09 -15.47 4.98
C HIS A 148 -9.90 -14.15 4.23
N ALA A 149 -9.68 -14.17 2.92
CA ALA A 149 -9.32 -12.97 2.17
C ALA A 149 -10.42 -11.90 2.26
N THR A 150 -11.68 -12.28 2.06
CA THR A 150 -12.83 -11.34 2.13
C THR A 150 -12.93 -10.60 3.46
N ASN A 151 -12.52 -11.23 4.57
CA ASN A 151 -12.56 -10.61 5.90
C ASN A 151 -11.43 -9.61 6.09
N ARG A 152 -10.34 -9.77 5.36
CA ARG A 152 -9.20 -8.87 5.41
C ARG A 152 -9.33 -7.75 4.38
N MET A 153 -10.01 -8.00 3.26
CA MET A 153 -10.38 -6.95 2.30
C MET A 153 -11.34 -5.92 2.92
N TYR A 154 -12.07 -6.30 3.97
CA TYR A 154 -13.05 -5.44 4.63
C TYR A 154 -13.15 -5.75 6.15
N PRO A 155 -12.17 -5.35 6.98
CA PRO A 155 -12.00 -5.90 8.32
C PRO A 155 -12.86 -5.30 9.43
N LEU A 156 -13.77 -4.36 9.13
CA LEU A 156 -14.73 -3.87 10.12
C LEU A 156 -16.00 -4.76 10.17
N ARG A 157 -15.83 -6.06 10.34
CA ARG A 157 -16.95 -7.02 10.43
C ARG A 157 -17.98 -6.63 11.50
N SER A 158 -17.56 -6.00 12.59
CA SER A 158 -18.45 -5.50 13.64
C SER A 158 -19.33 -4.34 13.17
N CYS A 159 -18.89 -3.58 12.18
CA CYS A 159 -19.54 -2.38 11.70
C CYS A 159 -20.44 -2.65 10.48
N PHE A 160 -20.43 -3.85 9.88
CA PHE A 160 -21.23 -4.17 8.70
C PHE A 160 -22.09 -5.42 8.89
N LYS A 161 -23.32 -5.40 8.36
CA LYS A 161 -24.22 -6.55 8.41
C LYS A 161 -23.73 -7.70 7.52
N THR A 162 -23.21 -7.36 6.36
CA THR A 162 -22.68 -8.30 5.36
C THR A 162 -21.48 -7.67 4.66
N SER A 163 -20.42 -8.44 4.44
CA SER A 163 -19.30 -8.01 3.60
C SER A 163 -19.73 -7.99 2.12
N PRO A 164 -19.47 -6.91 1.36
CA PRO A 164 -19.83 -6.84 -0.06
C PRO A 164 -19.18 -7.98 -0.86
N PHE A 165 -17.93 -8.30 -0.54
CA PHE A 165 -17.13 -9.37 -1.16
C PHE A 165 -17.55 -10.80 -0.75
N ARG A 166 -18.50 -10.94 0.18
CA ARG A 166 -19.06 -12.22 0.64
C ARG A 166 -20.57 -12.33 0.38
N SER A 167 -21.16 -11.35 -0.30
CA SER A 167 -22.59 -11.42 -0.65
C SER A 167 -22.85 -12.61 -1.59
N PRO A 168 -23.99 -13.32 -1.47
CA PRO A 168 -24.36 -14.38 -2.40
C PRO A 168 -24.34 -13.91 -3.86
N GLN A 169 -24.69 -12.65 -4.09
CA GLN A 169 -24.69 -12.02 -5.40
C GLN A 169 -23.27 -11.84 -5.94
N TRP A 170 -22.32 -11.35 -5.11
CA TRP A 170 -20.90 -11.27 -5.49
C TRP A 170 -20.35 -12.66 -5.82
N PHE A 171 -20.65 -13.66 -5.00
CA PHE A 171 -20.19 -15.03 -5.25
C PHE A 171 -20.76 -15.60 -6.55
N HIS A 172 -22.07 -15.48 -6.75
CA HIS A 172 -22.75 -15.91 -7.98
C HIS A 172 -22.13 -15.24 -9.20
N PHE A 173 -21.85 -13.94 -9.11
CA PHE A 173 -21.23 -13.20 -10.20
C PHE A 173 -19.81 -13.70 -10.49
N ALA A 174 -18.99 -13.87 -9.45
CA ALA A 174 -17.62 -14.34 -9.57
C ALA A 174 -17.50 -15.75 -10.16
N VAL A 175 -18.41 -16.68 -9.81
CA VAL A 175 -18.33 -18.06 -10.30
C VAL A 175 -18.95 -18.28 -11.67
N ASN A 176 -19.63 -17.28 -12.25
CA ASN A 176 -20.21 -17.38 -13.60
C ASN A 176 -19.34 -16.72 -14.68
N ASP A 177 -18.33 -15.94 -14.29
CA ASP A 177 -17.42 -15.26 -15.21
C ASP A 177 -15.98 -15.71 -15.02
N ALA A 178 -15.29 -16.07 -16.12
CA ALA A 178 -13.92 -16.56 -16.07
C ALA A 178 -12.92 -15.52 -15.52
N ALA A 179 -13.03 -14.26 -15.95
CA ALA A 179 -12.11 -13.20 -15.52
C ALA A 179 -12.27 -12.95 -14.01
N MET A 180 -13.52 -12.87 -13.55
CA MET A 180 -13.79 -12.67 -12.14
C MET A 180 -13.38 -13.85 -11.28
N LEU A 181 -13.63 -15.08 -11.73
CA LEU A 181 -13.20 -16.26 -10.98
C LEU A 181 -11.69 -16.27 -10.83
N HIS A 182 -10.93 -15.95 -11.90
CA HIS A 182 -9.49 -15.75 -11.80
C HIS A 182 -9.11 -14.63 -10.81
N GLY A 183 -9.85 -13.52 -10.76
CA GLY A 183 -9.62 -12.47 -9.76
C GLY A 183 -9.85 -12.88 -8.32
N VAL A 184 -10.92 -13.61 -8.06
CA VAL A 184 -11.21 -14.19 -6.74
C VAL A 184 -10.12 -15.19 -6.32
N LEU A 185 -9.70 -16.05 -7.25
CA LEU A 185 -8.64 -17.03 -7.02
C LEU A 185 -7.28 -16.37 -6.80
N PHE A 186 -6.99 -15.29 -7.54
CA PHE A 186 -5.82 -14.44 -7.33
C PHE A 186 -5.80 -13.87 -5.91
N ALA A 187 -6.90 -13.27 -5.45
CA ALA A 187 -6.99 -12.72 -4.10
C ALA A 187 -6.78 -13.81 -3.02
N GLY A 188 -7.35 -15.02 -3.22
CA GLY A 188 -7.09 -16.19 -2.36
C GLY A 188 -5.62 -16.64 -2.38
N ALA A 189 -4.98 -16.63 -3.55
CA ALA A 189 -3.58 -16.97 -3.72
C ALA A 189 -2.64 -15.95 -3.07
N VAL A 190 -2.93 -14.65 -3.20
CA VAL A 190 -2.16 -13.58 -2.56
C VAL A 190 -2.24 -13.72 -1.05
N TYR A 191 -3.44 -14.02 -0.52
CA TYR A 191 -3.62 -14.22 0.91
C TYR A 191 -2.79 -15.43 1.41
N SER A 192 -2.81 -16.52 0.64
CA SER A 192 -1.98 -17.70 0.94
C SER A 192 -0.47 -17.40 0.88
N ALA A 193 -0.05 -16.60 -0.09
CA ALA A 193 1.34 -16.15 -0.22
C ALA A 193 1.76 -15.34 1.01
N LEU A 194 0.93 -14.40 1.46
CA LEU A 194 1.16 -13.62 2.67
C LEU A 194 1.36 -14.52 3.89
N LEU A 195 0.50 -15.51 4.11
CA LEU A 195 0.65 -16.41 5.26
C LEU A 195 1.99 -17.18 5.25
N GLN A 196 2.55 -17.40 4.07
CA GLN A 196 3.85 -18.06 3.90
C GLN A 196 5.04 -17.09 3.95
N GLY A 197 4.81 -15.79 4.21
CA GLY A 197 5.84 -14.76 4.12
C GLY A 197 6.36 -14.56 2.69
N LYS A 198 5.59 -14.99 1.69
CA LYS A 198 5.95 -14.90 0.28
C LYS A 198 5.22 -13.73 -0.37
N ARG A 199 5.91 -13.08 -1.30
CA ARG A 199 5.35 -12.01 -2.11
C ARG A 199 4.44 -12.51 -3.22
N GLU A 200 4.92 -13.49 -3.97
CA GLU A 200 4.28 -14.05 -5.14
C GLU A 200 4.48 -15.57 -5.11
N THR A 201 3.46 -16.30 -5.53
CA THR A 201 3.48 -17.74 -5.79
C THR A 201 3.16 -18.00 -7.27
N PRO A 202 3.46 -19.21 -7.79
CA PRO A 202 3.01 -19.60 -9.13
C PRO A 202 1.52 -19.35 -9.36
N ASP A 203 0.68 -19.62 -8.36
CA ASP A 203 -0.77 -19.41 -8.44
C ASP A 203 -1.14 -17.94 -8.52
N THR A 204 -0.49 -17.05 -7.74
CA THR A 204 -0.74 -15.61 -7.85
C THR A 204 -0.41 -15.11 -9.26
N MET A 205 0.74 -15.49 -9.81
CA MET A 205 1.14 -15.06 -11.16
C MET A 205 0.21 -15.65 -12.22
N TYR A 206 -0.18 -16.92 -12.09
CA TYR A 206 -1.07 -17.58 -13.03
C TYR A 206 -2.45 -16.90 -13.08
N HIS A 207 -3.10 -16.77 -11.93
CA HIS A 207 -4.44 -16.18 -11.88
C HIS A 207 -4.45 -14.68 -12.21
N GLU A 208 -3.41 -13.93 -11.84
CA GLU A 208 -3.23 -12.52 -12.26
C GLU A 208 -3.14 -12.43 -13.80
N ASN A 209 -2.25 -13.21 -14.43
CA ASN A 209 -2.01 -13.14 -15.87
C ASN A 209 -3.23 -13.58 -16.69
N GLU A 210 -3.92 -14.65 -16.28
CA GLU A 210 -5.12 -15.11 -16.98
C GLU A 210 -6.27 -14.11 -16.88
N ALA A 211 -6.50 -13.52 -15.70
CA ALA A 211 -7.51 -12.48 -15.56
C ALA A 211 -7.21 -11.26 -16.45
N ILE A 212 -5.94 -10.79 -16.45
CA ILE A 212 -5.50 -9.69 -17.31
C ILE A 212 -5.70 -10.04 -18.79
N SER A 213 -5.32 -11.24 -19.20
CA SER A 213 -5.48 -11.72 -20.58
C SER A 213 -6.94 -11.69 -21.03
N ILE A 214 -7.86 -12.19 -20.20
CA ILE A 214 -9.30 -12.19 -20.49
C ILE A 214 -9.84 -10.76 -20.56
N VAL A 215 -9.48 -9.90 -19.60
CA VAL A 215 -9.92 -8.50 -19.56
C VAL A 215 -9.41 -7.75 -20.80
N GLN A 216 -8.13 -7.88 -21.15
CA GLN A 216 -7.55 -7.24 -22.34
C GLN A 216 -8.25 -7.69 -23.62
N LYS A 217 -8.48 -9.01 -23.77
CA LYS A 217 -9.21 -9.54 -24.92
C LYS A 217 -10.62 -8.96 -25.02
N ARG A 218 -11.34 -8.84 -23.90
CA ARG A 218 -12.69 -8.24 -23.90
C ARG A 218 -12.64 -6.75 -24.25
N LEU A 219 -11.68 -6.00 -23.70
CA LEU A 219 -11.49 -4.59 -24.02
C LEU A 219 -11.14 -4.35 -25.50
N GLU A 220 -10.44 -5.29 -26.15
CA GLU A 220 -10.14 -5.22 -27.57
C GLU A 220 -11.35 -5.56 -28.46
N THR A 221 -12.24 -6.46 -28.02
CA THR A 221 -13.39 -6.91 -28.81
C THR A 221 -14.68 -6.14 -28.57
N SER A 222 -14.82 -5.52 -27.40
CA SER A 222 -16.04 -4.81 -27.02
C SER A 222 -16.04 -3.43 -27.67
N ASP A 223 -17.11 -3.13 -28.42
CA ASP A 223 -17.35 -1.87 -29.14
C ASP A 223 -17.54 -0.62 -28.23
N SER A 224 -16.99 -0.63 -27.01
CA SER A 224 -16.86 0.43 -25.97
C SER A 224 -17.48 0.12 -24.60
N LYS A 225 -18.31 -0.93 -24.47
CA LYS A 225 -18.99 -1.23 -23.20
C LYS A 225 -18.16 -2.12 -22.29
N ILE A 226 -17.68 -1.55 -21.20
CA ILE A 226 -17.14 -2.31 -20.06
C ILE A 226 -18.32 -3.04 -19.40
N ASP A 227 -18.23 -4.37 -19.29
CA ASP A 227 -19.20 -5.16 -18.54
C ASP A 227 -18.87 -5.15 -17.04
N ASP A 228 -19.86 -5.48 -16.21
CA ASP A 228 -19.72 -5.59 -14.76
C ASP A 228 -18.62 -6.58 -14.36
N ALA A 229 -18.29 -7.55 -15.22
CA ALA A 229 -17.36 -8.63 -14.90
C ALA A 229 -15.91 -8.15 -15.00
N ILE A 230 -15.60 -7.32 -16.00
CA ILE A 230 -14.34 -6.58 -16.08
C ILE A 230 -14.18 -5.72 -14.83
N LEU A 231 -15.22 -4.98 -14.45
CA LEU A 231 -15.22 -4.20 -13.21
C LEU A 231 -14.90 -5.11 -12.00
N GLY A 232 -15.68 -6.15 -11.77
CA GLY A 232 -15.51 -7.04 -10.61
C GLY A 232 -14.12 -7.70 -10.57
N THR A 233 -13.57 -8.02 -11.74
CA THR A 233 -12.21 -8.54 -11.89
C THR A 233 -11.17 -7.53 -11.41
N ILE A 234 -11.29 -6.27 -11.81
CA ILE A 234 -10.38 -5.19 -11.40
C ILE A 234 -10.52 -4.92 -9.88
N SER A 235 -11.73 -4.96 -9.32
CA SER A 235 -11.97 -4.82 -7.85
C SER A 235 -11.26 -5.88 -6.99
N CYS A 236 -10.90 -7.03 -7.56
CA CYS A 236 -10.13 -8.07 -6.86
C CYS A 236 -8.63 -7.74 -6.72
N ASN A 237 -8.25 -6.49 -7.00
CA ASN A 237 -6.88 -5.98 -6.92
C ASN A 237 -5.90 -6.71 -7.84
N ILE A 238 -6.39 -7.24 -8.97
CA ILE A 238 -5.55 -7.79 -10.03
C ILE A 238 -4.75 -6.63 -10.61
N GLY A 239 -3.50 -6.53 -10.15
CA GLY A 239 -2.48 -5.58 -10.62
C GLY A 239 -3.04 -4.24 -11.08
N GLU A 240 -3.34 -3.34 -10.15
CA GLU A 240 -3.89 -1.98 -10.36
C GLU A 240 -3.14 -1.16 -11.44
N SER A 241 -1.92 -1.56 -11.82
CA SER A 241 -1.12 -0.96 -12.88
C SER A 241 -0.81 -1.88 -14.08
N ARG A 242 -1.08 -3.19 -14.02
CA ARG A 242 -0.73 -4.16 -15.09
C ARG A 242 -1.89 -4.51 -15.99
N ALA A 243 -3.12 -4.62 -15.45
CA ALA A 243 -4.30 -4.88 -16.27
C ALA A 243 -4.54 -3.76 -17.30
N LEU A 244 -4.16 -2.53 -16.91
CA LEU A 244 -4.30 -1.31 -17.70
C LEU A 244 -3.07 -1.00 -18.58
N GLU A 245 -1.96 -1.73 -18.43
CA GLU A 245 -0.76 -1.58 -19.26
C GLU A 245 -0.84 -2.52 -20.49
N PRO A 246 -0.62 -2.02 -21.72
CA PRO A 246 -0.60 -2.87 -22.90
C PRO A 246 0.57 -3.86 -22.84
N ALA A 247 0.31 -5.14 -23.17
CA ALA A 247 1.33 -6.21 -23.18
C ALA A 247 2.57 -5.91 -24.06
N HIS A 248 2.51 -4.92 -24.95
CA HIS A 248 3.54 -4.61 -25.96
C HIS A 248 3.99 -3.14 -26.07
N ALA A 249 3.63 -2.25 -25.14
CA ALA A 249 3.98 -0.83 -25.27
C ALA A 249 5.47 -0.56 -24.92
N ARG A 250 6.34 -0.52 -25.94
CA ARG A 250 7.70 0.06 -25.83
C ARG A 250 7.73 1.57 -26.04
N HIS A 251 6.59 2.23 -26.28
CA HIS A 251 6.51 3.66 -26.57
C HIS A 251 5.51 4.38 -25.66
N PRO A 252 5.93 5.46 -24.96
CA PRO A 252 5.10 6.19 -23.99
C PRO A 252 3.97 7.03 -24.60
N ALA A 253 3.94 7.23 -25.93
CA ALA A 253 2.92 8.04 -26.61
C ALA A 253 1.64 7.24 -26.98
N ASP A 254 1.70 5.91 -27.00
CA ASP A 254 0.57 5.02 -27.33
C ASP A 254 -0.20 4.58 -26.06
N ASP A 255 0.36 4.90 -24.88
CA ASP A 255 -0.14 4.55 -23.55
C ASP A 255 -1.24 5.53 -23.08
N THR A 256 -1.18 6.80 -23.50
CA THR A 256 -2.18 7.83 -23.16
C THR A 256 -3.54 7.58 -23.82
N SER A 257 -3.57 7.21 -25.11
CA SER A 257 -4.83 6.97 -25.85
C SER A 257 -5.64 5.80 -25.28
N LYS A 258 -5.00 4.68 -24.94
CA LYS A 258 -5.69 3.52 -24.36
C LYS A 258 -6.11 3.74 -22.91
N ARG A 259 -5.31 4.47 -22.12
CA ARG A 259 -5.70 4.90 -20.76
C ARG A 259 -6.89 5.87 -20.80
N GLU A 260 -6.88 6.81 -21.73
CA GLU A 260 -8.02 7.70 -21.97
C GLU A 260 -9.25 6.93 -22.43
N HIS A 261 -9.08 5.88 -23.24
CA HIS A 261 -10.18 5.00 -23.64
C HIS A 261 -10.77 4.25 -22.44
N VAL A 262 -9.96 3.58 -21.61
CA VAL A 262 -10.45 2.91 -20.40
C VAL A 262 -11.07 3.92 -19.43
N LYS A 263 -10.47 5.09 -19.26
CA LYS A 263 -11.04 6.20 -18.48
C LYS A 263 -12.41 6.62 -19.02
N SER A 264 -12.53 6.84 -20.32
CA SER A 264 -13.79 7.23 -20.96
C SER A 264 -14.86 6.14 -20.86
N SER A 265 -14.47 4.87 -21.01
CA SER A 265 -15.38 3.73 -20.89
C SER A 265 -15.82 3.52 -19.44
N LEU A 266 -14.94 3.65 -18.44
CA LEU A 266 -15.29 3.62 -17.02
C LEU A 266 -16.28 4.75 -16.67
N LEU A 267 -16.00 5.98 -17.14
CA LEU A 267 -16.88 7.14 -16.96
C LEU A 267 -18.22 7.01 -17.71
N SER A 268 -18.26 6.28 -18.82
CA SER A 268 -19.51 6.01 -19.55
C SER A 268 -20.36 4.92 -18.87
N SER A 269 -19.71 3.94 -18.23
CA SER A 269 -20.39 2.84 -17.54
C SER A 269 -21.05 3.29 -16.24
N SER A 270 -20.47 4.25 -15.52
CA SER A 270 -21.05 4.84 -14.30
C SER A 270 -22.36 5.60 -14.57
N LYS A 271 -22.53 6.16 -15.78
CA LYS A 271 -23.75 6.89 -16.17
C LYS A 271 -24.85 5.97 -16.70
N ALA A 272 -24.52 4.74 -17.08
CA ALA A 272 -25.44 3.79 -17.72
C ALA A 272 -26.07 2.77 -16.76
N THR A 273 -25.74 2.78 -15.47
CA THR A 273 -26.31 1.88 -14.46
C THR A 273 -27.75 2.27 -14.11
N SER A 274 -28.70 1.87 -14.96
CA SER A 274 -30.14 1.92 -14.67
C SER A 274 -30.52 0.81 -13.68
N ALA A 275 -30.95 1.20 -12.47
CA ALA A 275 -31.91 0.58 -11.52
C ALA A 275 -31.99 -0.95 -11.31
N SER A 276 -31.16 -1.81 -11.89
CA SER A 276 -31.26 -3.26 -11.76
C SER A 276 -30.03 -3.85 -11.07
N PHE A 277 -30.29 -4.49 -9.92
CA PHE A 277 -29.39 -5.18 -8.99
C PHE A 277 -28.52 -4.31 -8.05
N PRO A 278 -28.36 -4.68 -6.76
CA PRO A 278 -27.50 -3.97 -5.80
C PRO A 278 -25.99 -4.05 -6.16
N VAL A 279 -25.57 -5.11 -6.85
CA VAL A 279 -24.15 -5.34 -7.20
C VAL A 279 -23.67 -4.38 -8.30
N SER A 280 -24.53 -3.99 -9.23
CA SER A 280 -24.19 -3.04 -10.30
C SER A 280 -23.95 -1.62 -9.78
N GLN A 281 -24.43 -1.27 -8.59
CA GLN A 281 -24.13 -0.01 -7.90
C GLN A 281 -22.85 -0.09 -7.06
N LEU A 282 -22.59 -1.25 -6.44
CA LEU A 282 -21.38 -1.53 -5.67
C LEU A 282 -20.13 -1.55 -6.55
N LEU A 283 -20.24 -2.15 -7.74
CA LEU A 283 -19.10 -2.36 -8.64
C LEU A 283 -18.43 -1.05 -9.04
N PRO A 284 -19.10 -0.01 -9.54
CA PRO A 284 -18.48 1.27 -9.88
C PRO A 284 -17.73 1.91 -8.71
N VAL A 285 -18.30 1.92 -7.50
CA VAL A 285 -17.65 2.49 -6.30
C VAL A 285 -16.41 1.67 -5.90
N LEU A 286 -16.55 0.34 -5.85
CA LEU A 286 -15.48 -0.57 -5.45
C LEU A 286 -14.40 -0.75 -6.52
N THR A 287 -14.65 -0.35 -7.76
CA THR A 287 -13.68 -0.44 -8.86
C THR A 287 -13.02 0.88 -9.16
N GLN A 288 -13.81 1.88 -9.57
CA GLN A 288 -13.28 3.09 -10.17
C GLN A 288 -12.50 3.90 -9.13
N ASN A 289 -13.17 4.19 -8.02
CA ASN A 289 -12.62 5.03 -6.97
C ASN A 289 -11.54 4.28 -6.18
N ARG A 290 -11.80 3.02 -5.83
CA ARG A 290 -10.84 2.22 -5.07
C ARG A 290 -9.52 2.00 -5.79
N VAL A 291 -9.56 1.57 -7.04
CA VAL A 291 -8.36 1.16 -7.78
C VAL A 291 -7.50 2.37 -8.14
N ASP A 292 -8.13 3.46 -8.60
CA ASP A 292 -7.40 4.68 -8.94
C ASP A 292 -6.80 5.35 -7.69
N VAL A 293 -7.59 5.47 -6.61
CA VAL A 293 -7.10 6.06 -5.36
C VAL A 293 -6.03 5.18 -4.71
N THR A 294 -6.23 3.86 -4.61
CA THR A 294 -5.24 2.95 -4.02
C THR A 294 -3.94 2.94 -4.82
N GLY A 295 -4.03 2.88 -6.16
CA GLY A 295 -2.87 3.00 -7.03
C GLY A 295 -2.16 4.36 -6.89
N ALA A 296 -2.91 5.44 -6.70
CA ALA A 296 -2.34 6.78 -6.49
C ALA A 296 -1.64 6.92 -5.12
N ILE A 297 -2.21 6.34 -4.06
CA ILE A 297 -1.59 6.22 -2.73
C ILE A 297 -0.26 5.47 -2.83
N ASP A 298 -0.25 4.39 -3.61
CA ASP A 298 0.92 3.52 -3.80
C ASP A 298 2.17 4.21 -4.32
N TYR A 299 1.99 5.34 -5.00
CA TYR A 299 3.08 6.16 -5.53
C TYR A 299 3.10 7.59 -4.97
N ALA A 300 2.26 7.89 -3.97
CA ALA A 300 2.03 9.24 -3.46
C ALA A 300 1.77 10.26 -4.59
N LYS A 301 0.88 9.90 -5.51
CA LYS A 301 0.50 10.69 -6.70
C LYS A 301 -0.96 11.09 -6.65
N ARG A 302 -1.34 12.03 -7.52
CA ARG A 302 -2.75 12.38 -7.73
C ARG A 302 -3.47 11.20 -8.42
N PRO A 303 -4.71 10.87 -8.02
CA PRO A 303 -5.59 10.00 -8.78
C PRO A 303 -5.79 10.54 -10.21
N TYR A 304 -5.94 9.64 -11.17
CA TYR A 304 -6.15 10.02 -12.57
C TYR A 304 -7.59 10.42 -12.87
N LEU A 305 -8.53 9.90 -12.10
CA LEU A 305 -9.96 10.09 -12.24
C LEU A 305 -10.45 11.16 -11.28
N ASP A 306 -11.39 11.96 -11.76
CA ASP A 306 -12.17 12.81 -10.86
C ASP A 306 -13.11 11.90 -10.07
N PHE A 307 -13.35 12.28 -8.81
CA PHE A 307 -14.20 11.52 -7.92
C PHE A 307 -15.57 12.19 -7.88
N GLU A 308 -16.60 11.47 -8.28
CA GLU A 308 -17.99 11.89 -8.12
C GLU A 308 -18.62 11.02 -7.04
N ARG A 309 -19.26 11.66 -6.05
CA ARG A 309 -20.02 10.95 -5.02
C ARG A 309 -21.35 10.47 -5.58
N LEU A 310 -21.66 9.20 -5.36
CA LEU A 310 -22.96 8.60 -5.66
C LEU A 310 -23.95 8.85 -4.52
N THR A 311 -23.49 8.89 -3.27
CA THR A 311 -24.38 9.12 -2.11
C THR A 311 -24.31 10.56 -1.63
N THR A 312 -25.47 11.14 -1.32
CA THR A 312 -25.56 12.47 -0.70
C THR A 312 -25.32 12.43 0.79
N GLU A 313 -25.64 11.31 1.42
CA GLU A 313 -25.41 11.08 2.86
C GLU A 313 -24.03 10.46 3.09
N SER A 314 -23.49 10.69 4.30
CA SER A 314 -22.21 10.15 4.76
C SER A 314 -22.43 9.30 6.01
N ILE A 315 -21.51 8.41 6.35
CA ILE A 315 -21.67 7.51 7.51
C ILE A 315 -21.78 8.27 8.84
N TRP A 316 -21.20 9.47 8.89
CA TRP A 316 -21.24 10.36 10.04
C TRP A 316 -22.51 11.22 10.09
N SER A 317 -23.44 11.11 9.14
CA SER A 317 -24.77 11.73 9.24
C SER A 317 -25.58 11.20 10.42
N SER A 318 -25.18 10.04 10.97
CA SER A 318 -25.75 9.46 12.19
C SER A 318 -25.26 10.11 13.49
N LEU A 319 -24.19 10.93 13.45
CA LEU A 319 -23.66 11.60 14.63
C LEU A 319 -24.53 12.80 15.04
N PRO A 320 -24.64 13.10 16.35
CA PRO A 320 -25.27 14.33 16.82
C PRO A 320 -24.63 15.59 16.19
N LEU A 321 -25.46 16.54 15.79
CA LEU A 321 -25.01 17.79 15.14
C LEU A 321 -24.09 18.61 16.05
N GLU A 322 -24.30 18.55 17.36
CA GLU A 322 -23.47 19.22 18.36
C GLU A 322 -22.04 18.67 18.34
N ILE A 323 -21.88 17.33 18.23
CA ILE A 323 -20.57 16.68 18.16
C ILE A 323 -19.86 17.07 16.86
N LEU A 324 -20.59 17.08 15.73
CA LEU A 324 -20.03 17.50 14.45
C LEU A 324 -19.56 18.96 14.50
N HIS A 325 -20.40 19.88 14.99
CA HIS A 325 -20.06 21.29 15.09
C HIS A 325 -18.87 21.54 16.03
N GLN A 326 -18.86 20.89 17.19
CA GLN A 326 -17.75 21.01 18.14
C GLN A 326 -16.44 20.49 17.53
N THR A 327 -16.48 19.30 16.92
CA THR A 327 -15.32 18.70 16.24
C THR A 327 -14.80 19.60 15.12
N ALA A 328 -15.70 20.15 14.30
CA ALA A 328 -15.36 21.08 13.24
C ALA A 328 -14.64 22.32 13.78
N THR A 329 -15.16 22.88 14.86
CA THR A 329 -14.64 24.10 15.49
C THR A 329 -13.23 23.84 16.03
N GLU A 330 -13.07 22.77 16.83
CA GLU A 330 -11.78 22.41 17.44
C GLU A 330 -10.72 22.07 16.38
N MET A 331 -11.07 21.29 15.36
CA MET A 331 -10.15 20.93 14.27
C MET A 331 -9.78 22.16 13.44
N THR A 332 -10.76 23.01 13.08
CA THR A 332 -10.51 24.21 12.29
C THR A 332 -9.63 25.20 13.04
N GLU A 333 -9.88 25.43 14.33
CA GLU A 333 -9.04 26.28 15.17
C GLU A 333 -7.59 25.77 15.23
N LEU A 334 -7.41 24.47 15.48
CA LEU A 334 -6.09 23.84 15.55
C LEU A 334 -5.32 23.97 14.22
N LEU A 335 -5.99 23.71 13.09
CA LEU A 335 -5.38 23.80 11.76
C LEU A 335 -5.08 25.25 11.38
N ASN A 336 -5.95 26.21 11.72
CA ASN A 336 -5.72 27.63 11.48
C ASN A 336 -4.54 28.18 12.29
N ILE A 337 -4.45 27.83 13.57
CA ILE A 337 -3.30 28.21 14.44
C ILE A 337 -1.99 27.67 13.88
N SER A 338 -2.03 26.50 13.25
CA SER A 338 -0.87 25.86 12.62
C SER A 338 -0.59 26.36 11.19
N GLU A 339 -1.34 27.34 10.69
CA GLU A 339 -1.21 27.88 9.33
C GLU A 339 -1.40 26.82 8.22
N VAL A 340 -2.25 25.81 8.48
CA VAL A 340 -2.64 24.82 7.46
C VAL A 340 -3.53 25.50 6.43
N HIS A 341 -3.36 25.12 5.16
CA HIS A 341 -4.10 25.75 4.07
C HIS A 341 -5.63 25.52 4.22
N PRO A 342 -6.48 26.55 4.04
CA PRO A 342 -7.92 26.44 4.26
C PRO A 342 -8.62 25.35 3.43
N SER A 343 -8.14 25.06 2.21
CA SER A 343 -8.75 24.00 1.39
C SER A 343 -8.53 22.58 1.91
N LEU A 344 -7.57 22.37 2.83
CA LEU A 344 -7.33 21.06 3.45
C LEU A 344 -8.20 20.83 4.70
N VAL A 345 -8.69 21.91 5.33
CA VAL A 345 -9.49 21.87 6.56
C VAL A 345 -10.77 21.04 6.40
N PRO A 346 -11.58 21.18 5.34
CA PRO A 346 -12.78 20.35 5.16
C PRO A 346 -12.47 18.85 5.09
N THR A 347 -11.36 18.47 4.43
CA THR A 347 -10.94 17.08 4.31
C THR A 347 -10.52 16.51 5.67
N MET A 348 -9.82 17.30 6.49
CA MET A 348 -9.45 16.91 7.85
C MET A 348 -10.66 16.81 8.79
N ASN A 349 -11.64 17.70 8.64
CA ASN A 349 -12.92 17.60 9.35
C ASN A 349 -13.65 16.30 8.98
N ASN A 350 -13.74 15.97 7.69
CA ASN A 350 -14.35 14.72 7.24
C ASN A 350 -13.63 13.49 7.79
N LEU A 351 -12.29 13.52 7.86
CA LEU A 351 -11.51 12.45 8.48
C LEU A 351 -11.82 12.29 9.98
N ALA A 352 -12.00 13.39 10.70
CA ALA A 352 -12.42 13.36 12.10
C ALA A 352 -13.83 12.81 12.25
N TYR A 353 -14.79 13.26 11.44
CA TYR A 353 -16.16 12.73 11.48
C TYR A 353 -16.22 11.24 11.14
N PHE A 354 -15.47 10.81 10.12
CA PHE A 354 -15.36 9.40 9.75
C PHE A 354 -14.82 8.55 10.90
N THR A 355 -13.77 9.04 11.57
CA THR A 355 -13.20 8.36 12.74
C THR A 355 -14.21 8.28 13.89
N LEU A 356 -14.86 9.40 14.24
CA LEU A 356 -15.84 9.45 15.32
C LEU A 356 -17.05 8.56 15.04
N ALA A 357 -17.51 8.48 13.79
CA ALA A 357 -18.60 7.59 13.40
C ALA A 357 -18.23 6.13 13.67
N ILE A 358 -17.01 5.71 13.28
CA ILE A 358 -16.52 4.35 13.54
C ILE A 358 -16.46 4.08 15.06
N GLU A 359 -15.98 5.02 15.85
CA GLU A 359 -15.88 4.89 17.31
C GLU A 359 -17.25 4.81 17.99
N GLU A 360 -18.18 5.65 17.58
CA GLU A 360 -19.54 5.65 18.09
C GLU A 360 -20.24 4.32 17.77
N ASN A 361 -20.03 3.81 16.56
CA ASN A 361 -20.55 2.51 16.14
C ASN A 361 -20.00 1.36 17.00
N LYS A 362 -18.69 1.37 17.30
CA LYS A 362 -18.05 0.38 18.18
C LYS A 362 -18.59 0.44 19.62
N THR A 363 -18.77 1.64 20.18
CA THR A 363 -19.15 1.82 21.59
C THR A 363 -20.64 1.58 21.83
N LYS A 364 -21.51 2.19 21.01
CA LYS A 364 -22.97 2.15 21.18
C LYS A 364 -23.63 0.95 20.49
N ARG A 365 -22.90 0.21 19.65
CA ARG A 365 -23.47 -0.80 18.74
C ARG A 365 -24.63 -0.21 17.93
N ALA A 366 -24.47 1.03 17.46
CA ALA A 366 -25.50 1.90 16.91
C ALA A 366 -26.07 1.45 15.53
N GLY A 367 -25.96 0.17 15.20
CA GLY A 367 -26.35 -0.42 13.92
C GLY A 367 -25.14 -0.80 13.07
N PHE A 368 -25.39 -1.12 11.80
CA PHE A 368 -24.36 -1.43 10.82
C PHE A 368 -24.29 -0.29 9.81
N PHE A 369 -23.09 0.09 9.39
CA PHE A 369 -22.89 0.98 8.25
C PHE A 369 -23.33 0.31 6.95
N ASP A 370 -23.75 1.13 6.01
CA ASP A 370 -23.86 0.72 4.61
C ASP A 370 -22.45 0.59 4.02
N PRO A 371 -22.07 -0.57 3.43
CA PRO A 371 -20.74 -0.76 2.86
C PRO A 371 -20.41 0.18 1.69
N ILE A 372 -21.40 0.60 0.91
CA ILE A 372 -21.19 1.52 -0.23
C ILE A 372 -20.85 2.90 0.31
N MET A 373 -21.68 3.44 1.20
CA MET A 373 -21.45 4.76 1.80
C MET A 373 -20.11 4.82 2.51
N PHE A 374 -19.78 3.77 3.27
CA PHE A 374 -18.53 3.69 3.99
C PHE A 374 -17.31 3.70 3.06
N ALA A 375 -17.32 2.86 2.03
CA ALA A 375 -16.24 2.81 1.05
C ALA A 375 -16.15 4.13 0.30
N GLU A 376 -17.27 4.72 -0.12
CA GLU A 376 -17.27 6.01 -0.80
C GLU A 376 -16.65 7.11 0.06
N ASP A 377 -17.10 7.26 1.32
CA ASP A 377 -16.59 8.28 2.24
C ASP A 377 -15.09 8.15 2.48
N LEU A 378 -14.59 6.92 2.67
CA LEU A 378 -13.16 6.66 2.80
C LEU A 378 -12.39 7.13 1.57
N HIS A 379 -12.77 6.63 0.39
CA HIS A 379 -12.02 6.91 -0.84
C HIS A 379 -12.17 8.37 -1.25
N TRP A 380 -13.26 9.04 -0.87
CA TRP A 380 -13.45 10.47 -1.03
C TRP A 380 -12.45 11.27 -0.18
N ILE A 381 -12.27 10.89 1.09
CA ILE A 381 -11.25 11.51 1.95
C ILE A 381 -9.86 11.29 1.35
N GLU A 382 -9.52 10.05 0.99
CA GLU A 382 -8.23 9.71 0.38
C GLU A 382 -7.98 10.46 -0.95
N HIS A 383 -8.98 10.55 -1.82
CA HIS A 383 -8.90 11.29 -3.09
C HIS A 383 -8.63 12.77 -2.87
N ASN A 384 -9.37 13.42 -1.97
CA ASN A 384 -9.16 14.83 -1.63
C ASN A 384 -7.77 15.05 -1.01
N LEU A 385 -7.36 14.15 -0.12
CA LEU A 385 -6.04 14.15 0.47
C LEU A 385 -4.92 13.94 -0.53
N LEU A 386 -5.17 13.38 -1.72
CA LEU A 386 -4.17 13.26 -2.80
C LEU A 386 -4.27 14.38 -3.84
N SER A 387 -5.47 14.92 -4.09
CA SER A 387 -5.74 15.96 -5.08
C SER A 387 -5.50 17.39 -4.57
N PHE A 388 -5.35 17.59 -3.27
CA PHE A 388 -5.11 18.92 -2.68
C PHE A 388 -4.06 19.82 -3.38
N PRO A 389 -2.87 19.35 -3.85
CA PRO A 389 -1.90 20.17 -4.54
C PRO A 389 -2.45 20.86 -5.79
N THR A 390 -3.48 20.28 -6.44
CA THR A 390 -4.12 20.90 -7.61
C THR A 390 -5.17 21.94 -7.23
N THR A 391 -5.52 22.06 -5.95
CA THR A 391 -6.37 23.14 -5.42
C THR A 391 -5.58 24.41 -5.12
N LEU A 392 -4.24 24.31 -5.08
CA LEU A 392 -3.35 25.45 -4.90
C LEU A 392 -3.26 26.26 -6.20
N ALA A 393 -3.01 27.56 -6.07
CA ALA A 393 -2.70 28.39 -7.22
C ALA A 393 -1.43 27.88 -7.93
N PRO A 394 -1.33 28.01 -9.28
CA PRO A 394 -0.22 27.44 -10.06
C PRO A 394 1.19 27.82 -9.57
N ASP A 395 1.31 29.01 -8.98
CA ASP A 395 2.58 29.57 -8.52
C ASP A 395 2.83 29.39 -7.01
N THR A 396 1.88 28.81 -6.28
CA THR A 396 1.99 28.63 -4.82
C THR A 396 2.46 27.21 -4.52
N PRO A 397 3.72 27.01 -4.07
CA PRO A 397 4.19 25.69 -3.69
C PRO A 397 3.46 25.21 -2.42
N GLU A 398 3.21 23.91 -2.37
CA GLU A 398 2.69 23.27 -1.16
C GLU A 398 3.71 23.38 -0.02
N THR A 399 3.26 23.89 1.14
CA THR A 399 4.09 23.94 2.36
C THR A 399 4.40 22.54 2.88
N ASN A 400 5.54 22.37 3.55
CA ASN A 400 5.94 21.07 4.09
C ASN A 400 4.98 20.56 5.17
N LEU A 401 4.34 21.46 5.93
CA LEU A 401 3.30 21.07 6.88
C LEU A 401 2.09 20.47 6.18
N ASN A 402 1.61 21.06 5.07
CA ASN A 402 0.49 20.51 4.31
C ASN A 402 0.84 19.14 3.71
N LYS A 403 2.06 18.98 3.18
CA LYS A 403 2.57 17.68 2.69
C LYS A 403 2.57 16.63 3.81
N ALA A 404 3.17 16.97 4.95
CA ALA A 404 3.25 16.08 6.11
C ALA A 404 1.85 15.70 6.59
N LEU A 405 0.93 16.67 6.69
CA LEU A 405 -0.45 16.46 7.11
C LEU A 405 -1.18 15.49 6.18
N ARG A 406 -1.08 15.68 4.86
CA ARG A 406 -1.65 14.77 3.87
C ARG A 406 -1.11 13.36 3.98
N PHE A 407 0.21 13.20 4.01
CA PHE A 407 0.82 11.87 4.06
C PHE A 407 0.52 11.15 5.38
N GLY A 408 0.53 11.87 6.50
CA GLY A 408 0.13 11.34 7.80
C GLY A 408 -1.35 10.93 7.82
N ALA A 409 -2.24 11.75 7.25
CA ALA A 409 -3.66 11.42 7.13
C ALA A 409 -3.91 10.20 6.25
N LEU A 410 -3.21 10.06 5.12
CA LEU A 410 -3.31 8.86 4.25
C LEU A 410 -2.77 7.60 4.95
N LEU A 411 -1.67 7.72 5.68
CA LEU A 411 -1.15 6.61 6.49
C LEU A 411 -2.15 6.21 7.58
N TYR A 412 -2.78 7.20 8.22
CA TYR A 412 -3.82 6.99 9.22
C TYR A 412 -5.05 6.30 8.62
N THR A 413 -5.60 6.77 7.49
CA THR A 413 -6.78 6.13 6.86
C THR A 413 -6.51 4.68 6.48
N LYS A 414 -5.33 4.39 5.90
CA LYS A 414 -4.92 3.01 5.59
C LYS A 414 -4.77 2.14 6.84
N SER A 415 -4.35 2.72 7.95
CA SER A 415 -4.22 2.00 9.23
C SER A 415 -5.56 1.70 9.88
N THR A 416 -6.54 2.59 9.75
CA THR A 416 -7.89 2.40 10.28
C THR A 416 -8.58 1.17 9.68
N LEU A 417 -8.29 0.88 8.42
CA LEU A 417 -8.94 -0.22 7.71
C LEU A 417 -8.07 -1.44 7.49
N GLN A 418 -6.74 -1.36 7.59
CA GLN A 418 -5.86 -2.52 7.40
C GLN A 418 -6.22 -3.38 6.16
N GLU A 419 -6.70 -2.76 5.07
CA GLU A 419 -7.33 -3.49 3.97
C GLU A 419 -6.32 -4.43 3.29
N PHE A 420 -6.73 -5.67 3.04
CA PHE A 420 -5.95 -6.61 2.25
C PHE A 420 -6.33 -6.52 0.76
N PRO A 421 -5.36 -6.71 -0.16
CA PRO A 421 -3.92 -6.76 0.05
C PRO A 421 -3.32 -5.34 0.17
N ASN A 422 -2.52 -5.11 1.22
CA ASN A 422 -1.73 -3.89 1.33
C ASN A 422 -0.51 -4.01 0.43
N SER A 423 -0.37 -3.15 -0.57
CA SER A 423 0.92 -2.92 -1.20
C SER A 423 1.85 -2.27 -0.17
N MET A 424 3.04 -2.85 0.06
CA MET A 424 4.04 -2.18 0.92
C MET A 424 4.60 -0.90 0.31
N THR A 425 4.44 -0.76 -1.01
CA THR A 425 5.00 0.36 -1.77
C THR A 425 4.42 1.68 -1.27
N GLY A 426 3.08 1.75 -1.14
CA GLY A 426 2.39 2.95 -0.65
C GLY A 426 2.86 3.39 0.73
N PRO A 427 2.68 2.59 1.81
CA PRO A 427 3.09 2.99 3.15
C PRO A 427 4.57 3.35 3.26
N SER A 428 5.47 2.62 2.60
CA SER A 428 6.91 2.94 2.64
C SER A 428 7.25 4.26 1.95
N ILE A 429 6.65 4.55 0.79
CA ILE A 429 6.82 5.84 0.10
C ILE A 429 6.22 6.96 0.93
N LEU A 430 4.99 6.79 1.45
CA LEU A 430 4.33 7.79 2.28
C LEU A 430 5.11 8.08 3.57
N LEU A 431 5.67 7.06 4.23
CA LEU A 431 6.51 7.24 5.41
C LEU A 431 7.79 8.00 5.10
N ALA A 432 8.47 7.67 3.99
CA ALA A 432 9.66 8.40 3.56
C ALA A 432 9.35 9.88 3.26
N ARG A 433 8.22 10.16 2.58
CA ARG A 433 7.77 11.52 2.28
C ARG A 433 7.31 12.29 3.51
N LEU A 434 6.69 11.61 4.47
CA LEU A 434 6.31 12.17 5.76
C LEU A 434 7.57 12.57 6.54
N GLN A 435 8.56 11.69 6.64
CA GLN A 435 9.83 11.95 7.31
C GLN A 435 10.59 13.12 6.65
N GLU A 436 10.68 13.15 5.32
CA GLU A 436 11.29 14.25 4.55
C GLU A 436 10.60 15.59 4.87
N SER A 437 9.27 15.62 4.77
CA SER A 437 8.48 16.83 5.01
C SER A 437 8.60 17.33 6.46
N LEU A 438 8.58 16.41 7.43
CA LEU A 438 8.73 16.77 8.85
C LEU A 438 10.15 17.28 9.16
N SER A 439 11.18 16.76 8.52
CA SER A 439 12.58 17.17 8.76
C SER A 439 12.80 18.67 8.52
N GLU A 440 12.03 19.26 7.60
CA GLU A 440 12.14 20.67 7.19
C GLU A 440 11.24 21.60 8.00
N ILE A 441 10.44 21.10 8.95
CA ILE A 441 9.52 21.91 9.75
C ILE A 441 10.15 22.22 11.10
N GLU A 442 10.28 23.52 11.41
CA GLU A 442 10.70 24.02 12.71
C GLU A 442 9.65 23.71 13.79
N ILE A 443 10.12 23.34 14.98
CA ILE A 443 9.24 23.04 16.11
C ILE A 443 8.81 24.36 16.75
N SER A 444 7.53 24.70 16.60
CA SER A 444 6.89 25.84 17.27
C SER A 444 5.69 25.39 18.10
N VAL A 445 5.32 26.15 19.12
CA VAL A 445 4.20 25.80 20.02
C VAL A 445 2.88 25.62 19.25
N SER A 446 2.64 26.42 18.21
CA SER A 446 1.41 26.38 17.41
C SER A 446 1.27 25.08 16.61
N VAL A 447 2.35 24.60 16.00
CA VAL A 447 2.32 23.43 15.10
C VAL A 447 2.58 22.12 15.86
N THR A 448 3.11 22.21 17.07
CA THR A 448 3.56 21.04 17.84
C THR A 448 2.50 19.93 18.01
N PRO A 449 1.21 20.20 18.29
CA PRO A 449 0.21 19.14 18.38
C PRO A 449 0.09 18.31 17.08
N LEU A 450 0.18 18.98 15.92
CA LEU A 450 0.19 18.29 14.62
C LEU A 450 1.49 17.50 14.43
N LEU A 451 2.65 18.09 14.74
CA LEU A 451 3.93 17.39 14.61
C LEU A 451 3.99 16.15 15.49
N ALA A 452 3.43 16.20 16.70
CA ALA A 452 3.35 15.06 17.60
C ALA A 452 2.46 13.97 17.02
N TRP A 453 1.26 14.32 16.54
CA TRP A 453 0.36 13.36 15.88
C TRP A 453 0.99 12.72 14.64
N LEU A 454 1.62 13.51 13.78
CA LEU A 454 2.28 13.05 12.56
C LEU A 454 3.48 12.15 12.85
N SER A 455 4.32 12.55 13.81
CA SER A 455 5.49 11.76 14.19
C SER A 455 5.08 10.47 14.88
N LEU A 456 3.96 10.47 15.61
CA LEU A 456 3.39 9.28 16.23
C LEU A 456 2.89 8.28 15.19
N ILE A 457 2.14 8.72 14.18
CA ILE A 457 1.73 7.86 13.05
C ILE A 457 2.96 7.26 12.36
N GLY A 458 3.97 8.09 12.09
CA GLY A 458 5.23 7.64 11.52
C GLY A 458 5.91 6.58 12.38
N GLY A 459 6.03 6.81 13.69
CA GLY A 459 6.64 5.86 14.64
C GLY A 459 5.86 4.55 14.78
N LEU A 460 4.53 4.61 14.72
CA LEU A 460 3.64 3.44 14.77
C LEU A 460 3.79 2.53 13.55
N LEU A 461 3.99 3.11 12.37
CA LEU A 461 3.98 2.40 11.09
C LEU A 461 5.36 2.09 10.52
N SER A 462 6.39 2.75 11.01
CA SER A 462 7.78 2.50 10.59
C SER A 462 8.44 1.39 11.40
N ILE A 463 9.49 0.82 10.82
CA ILE A 463 10.33 -0.22 11.43
C ILE A 463 11.81 0.18 11.31
N GLY A 464 12.67 -0.38 12.16
CA GLY A 464 14.11 -0.16 12.11
C GLY A 464 14.51 1.30 12.29
N GLU A 465 15.42 1.79 11.43
CA GLU A 465 15.96 3.16 11.49
C GLU A 465 14.88 4.24 11.34
N GLY A 466 13.86 4.00 10.50
CA GLY A 466 12.75 4.93 10.32
C GLY A 466 11.99 5.15 11.64
N ARG A 467 11.73 4.06 12.38
CA ARG A 467 11.09 4.14 13.70
C ARG A 467 11.92 4.92 14.69
N GLN A 468 13.23 4.66 14.73
CA GLN A 468 14.14 5.38 15.62
C GLN A 468 14.13 6.89 15.35
N TRP A 469 14.08 7.31 14.07
CA TRP A 469 13.97 8.71 13.71
C TRP A 469 12.68 9.35 14.25
N PHE A 470 11.53 8.71 14.04
CA PHE A 470 10.24 9.22 14.53
C PHE A 470 10.18 9.27 16.07
N VAL A 471 10.70 8.25 16.74
CA VAL A 471 10.78 8.19 18.21
C VAL A 471 11.68 9.31 18.75
N ALA A 472 12.85 9.54 18.14
CA ALA A 472 13.74 10.63 18.53
C ALA A 472 13.05 11.99 18.37
N ARG A 473 12.35 12.20 17.25
CA ARG A 473 11.58 13.43 17.01
C ARG A 473 10.45 13.62 18.03
N LEU A 474 9.73 12.56 18.39
CA LEU A 474 8.73 12.61 19.47
C LEU A 474 9.35 12.93 20.83
N GLY A 475 10.56 12.42 21.10
CA GLY A 475 11.33 12.76 22.30
C GLY A 475 11.64 14.26 22.37
N MET A 476 12.06 14.87 21.26
CA MET A 476 12.26 16.34 21.18
C MET A 476 10.96 17.10 21.46
N LEU A 477 9.86 16.71 20.80
CA LEU A 477 8.55 17.35 21.00
C LEU A 477 8.03 17.23 22.44
N ARG A 478 8.29 16.08 23.08
CA ARG A 478 7.97 15.85 24.49
C ARG A 478 8.70 16.82 25.40
N VAL A 479 10.00 17.01 25.20
CA VAL A 479 10.81 17.95 26.00
C VAL A 479 10.32 19.38 25.79
N THR A 480 10.07 19.79 24.55
CA THR A 480 9.58 21.13 24.22
C THR A 480 8.22 21.43 24.85
N ASN A 481 7.30 20.45 24.85
CA ASN A 481 5.97 20.59 25.47
C ASN A 481 5.93 20.34 26.98
N ARG A 482 7.03 19.84 27.56
CA ARG A 482 7.05 19.31 28.94
C ARG A 482 5.98 18.24 29.18
N ALA A 483 5.67 17.45 28.16
CA ALA A 483 4.65 16.41 28.25
C ALA A 483 5.14 15.25 29.14
N THR A 484 4.39 14.95 30.18
CA THR A 484 4.68 13.89 31.14
C THR A 484 4.00 12.58 30.77
N SER A 485 2.95 12.64 29.95
CA SER A 485 2.16 11.48 29.52
C SER A 485 1.91 11.46 28.01
N PHE A 486 1.55 10.29 27.49
CA PHE A 486 1.13 10.13 26.10
C PHE A 486 -0.09 11.00 25.75
N VAL A 487 -1.03 11.15 26.69
CA VAL A 487 -2.26 11.93 26.48
C VAL A 487 -1.92 13.42 26.29
N GLU A 488 -0.99 13.94 27.07
CA GLU A 488 -0.49 15.31 26.94
C GLU A 488 0.29 15.51 25.63
N LEU A 489 1.17 14.56 25.28
CA LEU A 489 1.97 14.68 24.05
C LEU A 489 1.11 14.62 22.78
N ALA A 490 0.14 13.70 22.76
CA ALA A 490 -0.71 13.48 21.59
C ALA A 490 -1.75 14.59 21.39
N GLY A 491 -2.01 15.41 22.43
CA GLY A 491 -2.75 16.67 22.34
C GLY A 491 -4.18 16.54 21.81
N GLY A 492 -4.71 17.67 21.31
CA GLY A 492 -6.07 17.78 20.81
C GLY A 492 -6.36 16.94 19.56
N VAL A 493 -5.39 16.81 18.65
CA VAL A 493 -5.54 16.05 17.40
C VAL A 493 -5.84 14.58 17.68
N ASN A 494 -5.18 14.00 18.68
CA ASN A 494 -5.40 12.61 19.05
C ASN A 494 -6.79 12.37 19.67
N ARG A 495 -7.35 13.37 20.35
CA ARG A 495 -8.74 13.30 20.83
C ARG A 495 -9.72 13.24 19.65
N LEU A 496 -9.48 14.04 18.62
CA LEU A 496 -10.34 14.14 17.43
C LEU A 496 -10.20 12.94 16.48
N LEU A 497 -9.00 12.33 16.41
CA LEU A 497 -8.67 11.22 15.50
C LEU A 497 -8.43 9.89 16.24
N CYS A 498 -8.84 9.79 17.51
CA CYS A 498 -8.93 8.57 18.31
C CYS A 498 -7.81 7.51 18.09
N LEU A 499 -6.51 7.88 18.07
CA LEU A 499 -5.42 6.96 17.67
C LEU A 499 -5.41 5.68 18.49
N ARG A 500 -5.73 5.76 19.80
CA ARG A 500 -5.79 4.58 20.67
C ARG A 500 -6.79 3.53 20.19
N SER A 501 -7.88 3.94 19.53
CA SER A 501 -8.84 2.97 19.01
C SER A 501 -8.41 2.35 17.69
N VAL A 502 -7.61 3.07 16.90
CA VAL A 502 -7.06 2.56 15.64
C VAL A 502 -5.85 1.65 15.88
N PHE A 503 -4.92 2.08 16.73
CA PHE A 503 -3.62 1.43 16.92
C PHE A 503 -3.51 0.62 18.22
N GLY A 504 -4.49 0.72 19.12
CA GLY A 504 -4.49 -0.03 20.38
C GLY A 504 -3.24 0.22 21.22
N ASN A 505 -2.64 -0.86 21.70
CA ASN A 505 -1.47 -0.83 22.58
C ASN A 505 -0.17 -0.42 21.88
N ALA A 506 -0.13 -0.41 20.53
CA ALA A 506 1.07 0.03 19.81
C ALA A 506 1.45 1.48 20.14
N CYS A 507 0.47 2.31 20.54
CA CYS A 507 0.70 3.66 21.06
C CYS A 507 1.56 3.65 22.34
N GLU A 508 1.33 2.70 23.24
CA GLU A 508 2.10 2.57 24.48
C GLU A 508 3.52 2.06 24.20
N ASP A 509 3.70 1.17 23.22
CA ASP A 509 5.01 0.70 22.80
C ASP A 509 5.87 1.86 22.28
N VAL A 510 5.32 2.73 21.43
CA VAL A 510 6.01 3.94 20.96
C VAL A 510 6.29 4.89 22.13
N TRP A 511 5.38 5.03 23.08
CA TRP A 511 5.60 5.86 24.26
C TRP A 511 6.77 5.34 25.13
N LEU A 512 6.83 4.03 25.35
CA LEU A 512 7.94 3.39 26.07
C LEU A 512 9.27 3.61 25.35
N ASP A 513 9.29 3.49 24.02
CA ASP A 513 10.49 3.78 23.22
C ASP A 513 10.97 5.22 23.41
N ILE A 514 10.05 6.20 23.48
CA ILE A 514 10.38 7.61 23.73
C ILE A 514 11.00 7.78 25.13
N VAL A 515 10.39 7.19 26.16
CA VAL A 515 10.86 7.30 27.54
C VAL A 515 12.25 6.67 27.70
N ASN A 516 12.47 5.51 27.10
CA ASN A 516 13.74 4.79 27.18
C ASN A 516 14.87 5.54 26.43
N ASN A 517 14.59 6.10 25.25
CA ASN A 517 15.60 6.82 24.47
C ASN A 517 15.99 8.17 25.11
N ALA A 518 15.06 8.85 25.78
CA ALA A 518 15.36 10.09 26.50
C ALA A 518 16.40 9.88 27.61
N GLY A 519 16.39 8.72 28.29
CA GLY A 519 17.40 8.37 29.29
C GLY A 519 18.80 8.18 28.70
N SER A 520 18.92 7.76 27.44
CA SER A 520 20.21 7.58 26.77
C SER A 520 20.79 8.88 26.23
N MET A 521 19.96 9.84 25.80
CA MET A 521 20.46 11.14 25.29
C MET A 521 20.98 12.05 26.41
N CYS A 522 20.34 12.05 27.58
CA CYS A 522 20.84 12.80 28.74
C CYS A 522 22.15 12.25 29.33
N ALA A 523 22.57 11.04 28.98
CA ALA A 523 23.81 10.43 29.45
C ALA A 523 25.03 10.70 28.55
N GLN A 524 24.84 11.43 27.44
CA GLN A 524 25.90 11.72 26.46
C GLN A 524 26.37 13.18 26.44
N ASP A 525 25.89 14.03 27.36
CA ASP A 525 26.51 15.32 27.63
C ASP A 525 27.56 15.17 28.75
N PRO A 526 28.86 15.42 28.50
CA PRO A 526 29.90 15.46 29.52
C PRO A 526 29.84 16.70 30.43
#